data_AF-A0A7X4H3W5-F1
#
_entry.id   AF-A0A7X4H3W5-F1
#
_cell.length_a   1.000
_cell.length_b   1.000
_cell.length_c   1.000
_cell.angle_alpha   90.00
_cell.angle_beta   90.00
_cell.angle_gamma   90.00
#
_symmetry.space_group_name_H-M   'P 1'
#
loop_
_entity.id
_entity.type
_entity.pdbx_description
1 polymer ?
#
loop_
_entity_poly.entity_id
_entity_poly.type
_entity_poly.pdbx_seq_one_letter_code
_entity_poly.pdbx_strand_id
1 'polypeptide(L)'
;MSHFPTGASARRLVSAVQKLERNLSTAGLPRFVARLPTCWLSWHYCRMLDQKIARIKRIRGKFDRWGPAIREASPVAQEKMEMLDLDHSMRTDIEFTKSTMMDLRDYCVDIGRMFDELGYDSAALKRRQTAFIDMLEASCASASRMQEALTRHDDAVLAKLRAEADATAAHSARA
;
A
#
# COMPACT_ATOMS: atom_id res chain seq x y z
N MET A 1 -6.27 -6.12 12.56
CA MET A 1 -6.19 -5.99 11.08
C MET A 1 -6.66 -7.32 10.49
N SER A 2 -7.52 -7.31 9.47
CA SER A 2 -7.94 -8.56 8.80
C SER A 2 -6.70 -9.25 8.24
N HIS A 3 -6.34 -10.41 8.80
CA HIS A 3 -5.18 -11.20 8.38
C HIS A 3 -5.44 -11.70 6.95
N PHE A 4 -4.55 -11.34 6.02
CA PHE A 4 -4.51 -12.01 4.73
C PHE A 4 -3.94 -13.41 4.93
N PRO A 5 -4.46 -14.43 4.23
CA PRO A 5 -3.84 -15.73 4.28
C PRO A 5 -2.48 -15.66 3.59
N THR A 6 -1.40 -15.81 4.36
CA THR A 6 -0.03 -16.06 3.87
C THR A 6 0.06 -17.41 3.16
N GLY A 7 1.08 -17.65 2.33
CA GLY A 7 1.21 -18.88 1.52
C GLY A 7 1.06 -20.23 2.28
N ALA A 8 1.44 -20.30 3.57
CA ALA A 8 1.20 -21.49 4.40
C ALA A 8 -0.26 -21.64 4.88
N SER A 9 -0.98 -20.53 5.04
CA SER A 9 -2.40 -20.52 5.37
C SER A 9 -3.29 -20.63 4.12
N ALA A 10 -2.86 -20.11 2.98
CA ALA A 10 -3.53 -20.29 1.69
C ALA A 10 -3.57 -21.78 1.29
N ARG A 11 -2.45 -22.50 1.38
CA ARG A 11 -2.42 -23.96 1.11
C ARG A 11 -3.33 -24.77 2.06
N ARG A 12 -3.36 -24.39 3.34
CA ARG A 12 -4.29 -25.00 4.32
C ARG A 12 -5.75 -24.71 3.97
N LEU A 13 -6.05 -23.50 3.51
CA LEU A 13 -7.38 -23.14 3.06
C LEU A 13 -7.79 -23.91 1.79
N VAL A 14 -6.89 -24.03 0.80
CA VAL A 14 -7.14 -24.82 -0.43
C VAL A 14 -7.47 -26.26 -0.08
N SER A 15 -6.61 -26.92 0.71
CA SER A 15 -6.84 -28.32 1.11
C SER A 15 -8.13 -28.50 1.92
N ALA A 16 -8.48 -27.55 2.81
CA ALA A 16 -9.73 -27.57 3.56
C ALA A 16 -10.95 -27.44 2.64
N VAL A 17 -10.91 -26.48 1.69
CA VAL A 17 -11.99 -26.27 0.72
C VAL A 17 -12.14 -27.48 -0.18
N GLN A 18 -11.06 -28.00 -0.77
CA GLN A 18 -11.09 -29.20 -1.61
C GLN A 18 -11.60 -30.44 -0.85
N LYS A 19 -11.25 -30.58 0.44
CA LYS A 19 -11.79 -31.66 1.29
C LYS A 19 -13.30 -31.48 1.48
N LEU A 20 -13.76 -30.26 1.72
CA LEU A 20 -15.18 -29.96 1.86
C LEU A 20 -15.95 -30.22 0.56
N GLU A 21 -15.45 -29.75 -0.59
CA GLU A 21 -16.07 -30.01 -1.90
C GLU A 21 -16.18 -31.52 -2.18
N ARG A 22 -15.13 -32.29 -1.88
CA ARG A 22 -15.14 -33.75 -2.00
C ARG A 22 -16.18 -34.40 -1.08
N ASN A 23 -16.22 -34.01 0.19
CA ASN A 23 -17.18 -34.54 1.16
C ASN A 23 -18.64 -34.25 0.73
N LEU A 24 -18.91 -33.04 0.23
CA LEU A 24 -20.22 -32.65 -0.28
C LEU A 24 -20.59 -33.48 -1.53
N SER A 25 -19.64 -33.67 -2.44
CA SER A 25 -19.85 -34.51 -3.62
C SER A 25 -20.11 -35.98 -3.25
N THR A 26 -19.40 -36.53 -2.27
CA THR A 26 -19.61 -37.92 -1.82
C THR A 26 -20.92 -38.11 -1.05
N ALA A 27 -21.47 -37.04 -0.47
CA ALA A 27 -22.78 -37.05 0.17
C ALA A 27 -23.95 -37.02 -0.84
N GLY A 28 -23.67 -37.07 -2.16
CA GLY A 28 -24.68 -37.10 -3.21
C GLY A 28 -25.22 -35.72 -3.61
N LEU A 29 -24.58 -34.62 -3.17
CA LEU A 29 -25.02 -33.28 -3.54
C LEU A 29 -24.70 -32.98 -5.01
N PRO A 30 -25.58 -32.24 -5.71
CA PRO A 30 -25.29 -31.75 -7.05
C PRO A 30 -24.00 -30.92 -7.09
N ARG A 31 -23.28 -31.00 -8.21
CA ARG A 31 -21.97 -30.36 -8.39
C ARG A 31 -21.98 -28.85 -8.12
N PHE A 32 -23.09 -28.15 -8.43
CA PHE A 32 -23.21 -26.72 -8.14
C PHE A 32 -23.25 -26.42 -6.64
N VAL A 33 -23.87 -27.30 -5.83
CA VAL A 33 -23.90 -27.18 -4.37
C VAL A 33 -22.53 -27.52 -3.79
N ALA A 34 -21.89 -28.57 -4.31
CA ALA A 34 -20.54 -28.95 -3.88
C ALA A 34 -19.49 -27.85 -4.13
N ARG A 35 -19.72 -26.95 -5.11
CA ARG A 35 -18.86 -25.78 -5.41
C ARG A 35 -19.19 -24.51 -4.62
N LEU A 36 -20.27 -24.49 -3.84
CA LEU A 36 -20.65 -23.33 -3.03
C LEU A 36 -19.52 -22.81 -2.12
N PRO A 37 -18.71 -23.65 -1.46
CA PRO A 37 -17.62 -23.15 -0.63
C PRO A 37 -16.64 -22.28 -1.40
N THR A 38 -16.26 -22.67 -2.61
CA THR A 38 -15.33 -21.91 -3.47
C THR A 38 -15.98 -20.63 -4.01
N CYS A 39 -17.26 -20.69 -4.41
CA CYS A 39 -18.01 -19.52 -4.84
C CYS A 39 -18.14 -18.48 -3.71
N TRP A 40 -18.47 -18.93 -2.49
CA TRP A 40 -18.59 -18.07 -1.31
C TRP A 40 -17.25 -17.45 -0.94
N LEU A 41 -16.17 -18.24 -1.01
CA LEU A 41 -14.82 -17.74 -0.79
C LEU A 41 -14.46 -16.64 -1.81
N SER A 42 -14.75 -16.86 -3.09
CA SER A 42 -14.52 -15.87 -4.15
C SER A 42 -15.29 -14.57 -3.90
N TRP A 43 -16.56 -14.67 -3.50
CA TRP A 43 -17.37 -13.50 -3.16
C TRP A 43 -16.81 -12.73 -1.95
N HIS A 44 -16.39 -13.45 -0.90
CA HIS A 44 -15.77 -12.84 0.28
C HIS A 44 -14.51 -12.06 -0.12
N TYR A 45 -13.64 -12.64 -0.94
CA TYR A 45 -12.44 -11.93 -1.40
C TYR A 45 -12.76 -10.73 -2.28
N CYS A 46 -13.76 -10.82 -3.15
CA CYS A 46 -14.19 -9.66 -3.94
C CYS A 46 -14.60 -8.49 -3.02
N ARG A 47 -15.38 -8.74 -1.96
CA ARG A 47 -15.75 -7.70 -1.00
C ARG A 47 -14.55 -7.16 -0.23
N MET A 48 -13.62 -8.03 0.15
CA MET A 48 -12.39 -7.61 0.81
C MET A 48 -11.58 -6.67 -0.09
N LEU A 49 -11.41 -7.00 -1.36
CA LEU A 49 -10.72 -6.16 -2.34
C LEU A 49 -11.41 -4.81 -2.49
N ASP A 50 -12.74 -4.78 -2.63
CA ASP A 50 -13.50 -3.53 -2.74
C ASP A 50 -13.24 -2.59 -1.52
N GLN A 51 -13.23 -3.15 -0.31
CA GLN A 51 -12.92 -2.39 0.91
C GLN A 51 -11.48 -1.87 0.93
N LYS A 52 -10.52 -2.70 0.48
CA LYS A 52 -9.10 -2.34 0.44
C LYS A 52 -8.84 -1.27 -0.61
N ILE A 53 -9.42 -1.39 -1.81
CA ILE A 53 -9.38 -0.36 -2.87
C ILE A 53 -9.89 0.98 -2.31
N ALA A 54 -11.05 0.99 -1.65
CA ALA A 54 -11.60 2.22 -1.07
C ALA A 54 -10.72 2.83 0.01
N ARG A 55 -10.02 2.01 0.81
CA ARG A 55 -9.05 2.49 1.81
C ARG A 55 -7.81 3.08 1.15
N ILE A 56 -7.24 2.41 0.15
CA ILE A 56 -6.02 2.87 -0.52
C ILE A 56 -6.28 4.14 -1.32
N LYS A 57 -7.45 4.24 -1.98
CA LYS A 57 -7.88 5.48 -2.64
C LYS A 57 -7.88 6.68 -1.69
N ARG A 58 -8.29 6.49 -0.44
CA ARG A 58 -8.24 7.55 0.60
C ARG A 58 -6.81 7.91 0.99
N ILE A 59 -5.93 6.92 1.13
CA ILE A 59 -4.51 7.14 1.45
C ILE A 59 -3.82 7.91 0.30
N ARG A 60 -4.03 7.48 -0.94
CA ARG A 60 -3.54 8.18 -2.13
C ARG A 60 -4.02 9.64 -2.17
N GLY A 61 -5.31 9.86 -1.93
CA GLY A 61 -5.85 11.22 -1.86
C GLY A 61 -5.27 12.06 -0.71
N LYS A 62 -4.64 11.46 0.31
CA LYS A 62 -3.83 12.21 1.27
C LYS A 62 -2.51 12.60 0.62
N PHE A 63 -1.75 11.66 0.05
CA PHE A 63 -0.48 11.97 -0.63
C PHE A 63 -0.62 13.06 -1.69
N ASP A 64 -1.66 13.00 -2.52
CA ASP A 64 -1.93 14.01 -3.56
C ASP A 64 -2.18 15.41 -2.97
N ARG A 65 -2.74 15.51 -1.75
CA ARG A 65 -3.02 16.78 -1.06
C ARG A 65 -1.83 17.38 -0.32
N TRP A 66 -0.83 16.56 0.02
CA TRP A 66 0.32 17.03 0.80
C TRP A 66 1.36 17.74 -0.08
N GLY A 67 1.46 17.38 -1.36
CA GLY A 67 2.40 18.02 -2.28
C GLY A 67 2.28 19.55 -2.37
N PRO A 68 1.05 20.11 -2.50
CA PRO A 68 0.83 21.56 -2.42
C PRO A 68 1.12 22.14 -1.02
N ALA A 69 0.71 21.46 0.06
CA ALA A 69 0.89 21.95 1.43
C ALA A 69 2.36 22.12 1.83
N ILE A 70 3.24 21.20 1.40
CA ILE A 70 4.69 21.30 1.64
C ILE A 70 5.29 22.52 0.90
N ARG A 71 4.77 22.87 -0.29
CA ARG A 71 5.22 24.06 -1.02
C ARG A 71 4.73 25.36 -0.38
N GLU A 72 3.51 25.36 0.15
CA GLU A 72 2.88 26.54 0.77
C GLU A 72 3.44 26.86 2.16
N ALA A 73 3.91 25.86 2.92
CA ALA A 73 4.54 26.06 4.24
C ALA A 73 5.95 26.71 4.17
N SER A 74 6.58 26.68 2.99
CA SER A 74 7.97 27.09 2.75
C SER A 74 8.34 28.57 3.03
N PRO A 75 7.46 29.60 2.94
CA PRO A 75 7.93 30.98 3.07
C PRO A 75 8.04 31.52 4.51
N VAL A 76 7.37 30.91 5.51
CA VAL A 76 7.18 31.56 6.83
C VAL A 76 7.56 30.67 8.04
N ALA A 77 7.78 29.37 7.89
CA ALA A 77 7.96 28.48 9.04
C ALA A 77 9.37 28.56 9.66
N GLN A 78 9.41 29.22 10.81
CA GLN A 78 10.54 29.57 11.62
C GLN A 78 10.89 28.43 12.58
N GLU A 79 11.43 27.31 12.07
CA GLU A 79 12.15 26.28 12.85
C GLU A 79 12.80 25.28 11.87
N LYS A 80 13.91 25.71 11.27
CA LYS A 80 14.58 24.99 10.18
C LYS A 80 15.04 23.57 10.57
N MET A 81 15.18 23.27 11.85
CA MET A 81 15.63 21.97 12.34
C MET A 81 14.44 21.05 12.66
N GLU A 82 13.38 21.57 13.30
CA GLU A 82 12.17 20.78 13.56
C GLU A 82 11.46 20.36 12.27
N MET A 83 11.55 21.18 11.23
CA MET A 83 11.00 20.83 9.92
C MET A 83 11.81 19.72 9.22
N LEU A 84 13.13 19.66 9.40
CA LEU A 84 13.96 18.55 8.88
C LEU A 84 13.65 17.23 9.61
N ASP A 85 13.45 17.27 10.93
CA ASP A 85 13.08 16.10 11.72
C ASP A 85 11.67 15.58 11.34
N LEU A 86 10.72 16.49 11.12
CA LEU A 86 9.39 16.17 10.63
C LEU A 86 9.45 15.52 9.24
N ASP A 87 10.23 16.09 8.31
CA ASP A 87 10.43 15.56 6.96
C ASP A 87 11.11 14.19 6.98
N HIS A 88 12.01 13.94 7.94
CA HIS A 88 12.61 12.61 8.16
C HIS A 88 11.59 11.59 8.67
N SER A 89 10.82 11.92 9.71
CA SER A 89 9.77 11.05 10.25
C SER A 89 8.73 10.70 9.17
N MET A 90 8.29 11.70 8.41
CA MET A 90 7.33 11.51 7.33
C MET A 90 7.86 10.60 6.23
N ARG A 91 9.16 10.68 5.89
CA ARG A 91 9.76 9.75 4.92
C ARG A 91 9.75 8.32 5.42
N THR A 92 10.04 8.09 6.69
CA THR A 92 9.94 6.75 7.29
C THR A 92 8.51 6.21 7.22
N ASP A 93 7.51 7.03 7.54
CA ASP A 93 6.10 6.64 7.43
C ASP A 93 5.66 6.34 5.99
N ILE A 94 6.15 7.14 5.03
CA ILE A 94 5.92 6.93 3.60
C ILE A 94 6.54 5.61 3.14
N GLU A 95 7.77 5.32 3.55
CA GLU A 95 8.47 4.09 3.18
C GLU A 95 7.78 2.86 3.78
N PHE A 96 7.38 2.94 5.06
CA PHE A 96 6.58 1.89 5.70
C PHE A 96 5.25 1.65 4.97
N THR A 97 4.59 2.74 4.55
CA THR A 97 3.34 2.65 3.78
C THR A 97 3.56 2.00 2.41
N LYS A 98 4.65 2.32 1.71
CA LYS A 98 5.02 1.70 0.42
C LYS A 98 5.32 0.22 0.59
N SER A 99 6.11 -0.15 1.59
CA SER A 99 6.39 -1.56 1.92
C SER A 99 5.10 -2.33 2.21
N THR A 100 4.21 -1.76 3.03
CA THR A 100 2.89 -2.37 3.29
C THR A 100 2.07 -2.54 2.00
N MET A 101 2.12 -1.58 1.07
CA MET A 101 1.43 -1.69 -0.22
C MET A 101 2.00 -2.81 -1.10
N MET A 102 3.32 -3.02 -1.08
CA MET A 102 3.96 -4.14 -1.78
C MET A 102 3.56 -5.48 -1.17
N ASP A 103 3.53 -5.60 0.16
CA ASP A 103 3.05 -6.82 0.83
C ASP A 103 1.60 -7.14 0.44
N LEU A 104 0.74 -6.10 0.36
CA LEU A 104 -0.65 -6.26 -0.08
C LEU A 104 -0.76 -6.73 -1.53
N ARG A 105 0.16 -6.30 -2.42
CA ARG A 105 0.24 -6.76 -3.80
C ARG A 105 0.57 -8.25 -3.83
N ASP A 106 1.58 -8.66 -3.08
CA ASP A 106 2.01 -10.06 -3.03
C ASP A 106 0.89 -10.96 -2.50
N TYR A 107 0.18 -10.53 -1.45
CA TYR A 107 -1.00 -11.25 -0.97
C TYR A 107 -2.12 -11.36 -2.01
N CYS A 108 -2.36 -10.30 -2.79
CA CYS A 108 -3.36 -10.33 -3.85
C CYS A 108 -3.01 -11.36 -4.95
N VAL A 109 -1.72 -11.46 -5.29
CA VAL A 109 -1.20 -12.44 -6.26
C VAL A 109 -1.31 -13.86 -5.71
N ASP A 110 -0.92 -14.08 -4.46
CA ASP A 110 -1.01 -15.40 -3.79
C ASP A 110 -2.46 -15.90 -3.72
N ILE A 111 -3.42 -15.02 -3.42
CA ILE A 111 -4.85 -15.37 -3.44
C ILE A 111 -5.32 -15.70 -4.86
N GLY A 112 -4.82 -15.02 -5.89
CA GLY A 112 -5.09 -15.39 -7.29
C GLY A 112 -4.65 -16.81 -7.59
N ARG A 113 -3.38 -17.13 -7.27
CA ARG A 113 -2.83 -18.49 -7.42
C ARG A 113 -3.64 -19.53 -6.65
N MET A 114 -4.10 -19.20 -5.46
CA MET A 114 -4.96 -20.07 -4.65
C MET A 114 -6.28 -20.44 -5.37
N PHE A 115 -6.91 -19.50 -6.10
CA PHE A 115 -8.11 -19.79 -6.89
C PHE A 115 -7.80 -20.61 -8.14
N ASP A 116 -6.64 -20.38 -8.76
CA ASP A 116 -6.17 -21.22 -9.88
C ASP A 116 -5.96 -22.67 -9.42
N GLU A 117 -5.36 -22.89 -8.24
CA GLU A 117 -5.19 -24.21 -7.61
C GLU A 117 -6.53 -24.90 -7.27
N LEU A 118 -7.58 -24.12 -6.99
CA LEU A 118 -8.94 -24.63 -6.79
C LEU A 118 -9.68 -24.92 -8.11
N GLY A 119 -9.07 -24.58 -9.25
CA GLY A 119 -9.66 -24.69 -10.58
C GLY A 119 -10.88 -23.78 -10.74
N TYR A 120 -10.86 -22.60 -10.12
CA TYR A 120 -11.96 -21.65 -10.12
C TYR A 120 -11.56 -20.37 -10.86
N ASP A 121 -12.20 -20.12 -12.00
CA ASP A 121 -11.99 -18.90 -12.78
C ASP A 121 -13.19 -17.95 -12.62
N SER A 122 -12.89 -16.69 -12.25
CA SER A 122 -13.88 -15.63 -12.15
C SER A 122 -13.34 -14.33 -12.75
N ALA A 123 -13.96 -13.91 -13.86
CA ALA A 123 -13.67 -12.62 -14.49
C ALA A 123 -13.95 -11.43 -13.56
N ALA A 124 -14.89 -11.57 -12.62
CA ALA A 124 -15.20 -10.52 -11.64
C ALA A 124 -14.09 -10.38 -10.59
N LEU A 125 -13.48 -11.49 -10.17
CA LEU A 125 -12.35 -11.51 -9.25
C LEU A 125 -11.10 -10.94 -9.94
N LYS A 126 -10.76 -11.45 -11.14
CA LYS A 126 -9.62 -10.99 -11.93
C LYS A 126 -9.65 -9.46 -12.15
N ARG A 127 -10.80 -8.92 -12.57
CA ARG A 127 -10.97 -7.46 -12.74
C ARG A 127 -10.71 -6.67 -11.46
N ARG A 128 -11.16 -7.16 -10.30
CA ARG A 128 -10.92 -6.50 -9.00
C ARG A 128 -9.48 -6.62 -8.55
N GLN A 129 -8.82 -7.74 -8.80
CA GLN A 129 -7.40 -7.92 -8.52
C GLN A 129 -6.55 -6.95 -9.34
N THR A 130 -6.80 -6.86 -10.65
CA THR A 130 -6.13 -5.88 -11.52
C THR A 130 -6.36 -4.45 -11.02
N ALA A 131 -7.61 -4.06 -10.78
CA ALA A 131 -7.92 -2.72 -10.26
C ALA A 131 -7.26 -2.43 -8.90
N PHE A 132 -7.10 -3.44 -8.05
CA PHE A 132 -6.41 -3.28 -6.77
C PHE A 132 -4.90 -3.11 -6.96
N ILE A 133 -4.28 -3.92 -7.82
CA ILE A 133 -2.85 -3.81 -8.15
C ILE A 133 -2.54 -2.46 -8.79
N ASP A 134 -3.31 -2.04 -9.79
CA ASP A 134 -3.14 -0.73 -10.44
C ASP A 134 -3.26 0.42 -9.42
N MET A 135 -4.18 0.30 -8.46
CA MET A 135 -4.34 1.28 -7.39
C MET A 135 -3.15 1.31 -6.44
N LEU A 136 -2.58 0.14 -6.10
CA LEU A 136 -1.36 0.04 -5.29
C LEU A 136 -0.19 0.70 -6.00
N GLU A 137 0.04 0.37 -7.27
CA GLU A 137 1.13 0.92 -8.08
C GLU A 137 1.01 2.45 -8.21
N ALA A 138 -0.19 2.95 -8.53
CA ALA A 138 -0.44 4.39 -8.61
C ALA A 138 -0.24 5.09 -7.25
N SER A 139 -0.57 4.44 -6.14
CA SER A 139 -0.38 4.98 -4.80
C SER A 139 1.09 5.00 -4.40
N CYS A 140 1.86 3.96 -4.73
CA CYS A 140 3.31 3.93 -4.54
C CYS A 140 4.01 5.00 -5.38
N ALA A 141 3.60 5.18 -6.64
CA ALA A 141 4.12 6.26 -7.47
C ALA A 141 3.83 7.65 -6.87
N SER A 142 2.65 7.84 -6.28
CA SER A 142 2.30 9.08 -5.57
C SER A 142 3.17 9.28 -4.32
N ALA A 143 3.37 8.23 -3.54
CA ALA A 143 4.22 8.24 -2.36
C ALA A 143 5.68 8.60 -2.72
N SER A 144 6.24 8.01 -3.79
CA SER A 144 7.58 8.33 -4.27
C SER A 144 7.71 9.80 -4.69
N ARG A 145 6.73 10.36 -5.41
CA ARG A 145 6.73 11.79 -5.78
C ARG A 145 6.72 12.71 -4.55
N MET A 146 5.98 12.33 -3.51
CA MET A 146 5.97 13.07 -2.25
C MET A 146 7.32 12.98 -1.54
N GLN A 147 7.92 11.80 -1.48
CA GLN A 147 9.25 11.57 -0.91
C GLN A 147 10.32 12.41 -1.62
N GLU A 148 10.29 12.48 -2.95
CA GLU A 148 11.19 13.35 -3.73
C GLU A 148 10.97 14.85 -3.43
N ALA A 149 9.73 15.26 -3.20
CA ALA A 149 9.43 16.65 -2.85
C ALA A 149 9.97 17.03 -1.47
N LEU A 150 9.86 16.12 -0.49
CA LEU A 150 10.46 16.28 0.84
C LEU A 150 11.98 16.40 0.74
N THR A 151 12.64 15.47 0.04
CA THR A 151 14.10 15.51 -0.14
C THR A 151 14.57 16.82 -0.77
N ARG A 152 13.88 17.31 -1.82
CA ARG A 152 14.21 18.60 -2.43
C ARG A 152 14.04 19.77 -1.48
N HIS A 153 13.04 19.72 -0.61
CA HIS A 153 12.82 20.73 0.42
C HIS A 153 13.95 20.72 1.45
N ASP A 154 14.34 19.55 1.96
CA ASP A 154 15.47 19.44 2.90
C ASP A 154 16.78 19.96 2.30
N ASP A 155 17.09 19.57 1.05
CA ASP A 155 18.32 20.00 0.37
C ASP A 155 18.39 21.52 0.28
N ALA A 156 17.27 22.18 0.00
CA ALA A 156 17.17 23.63 -0.05
C ALA A 156 17.34 24.27 1.34
N VAL A 157 16.72 23.69 2.38
CA VAL A 157 16.86 24.15 3.77
C VAL A 157 18.31 23.99 4.27
N LEU A 158 18.93 22.84 4.02
CA LEU A 158 20.32 22.55 4.37
C LEU A 158 21.30 23.48 3.64
N ALA A 159 21.07 23.75 2.35
CA ALA A 159 21.89 24.71 1.60
C ALA A 159 21.80 26.12 2.20
N LYS A 160 20.60 26.56 2.57
CA LYS A 160 20.39 27.87 3.23
C LYS A 160 21.09 27.93 4.60
N LEU A 161 20.97 26.87 5.41
CA LEU A 161 21.64 26.78 6.71
C LEU A 161 23.17 26.85 6.58
N ARG A 162 23.76 26.17 5.60
CA ARG A 162 25.20 26.23 5.32
C ARG A 162 25.63 27.64 4.92
N ALA A 163 24.91 28.29 4.01
CA ALA A 163 25.21 29.65 3.59
C ALA A 163 25.16 30.67 4.75
N GLU A 164 24.19 30.52 5.66
CA GLU A 164 24.10 31.38 6.86
C GLU A 164 25.25 31.12 7.85
N ALA A 165 25.65 29.86 8.04
CA ALA A 165 26.80 29.51 8.87
C ALA A 165 28.11 30.08 8.30
N ASP A 166 28.32 29.94 7.00
CA ASP A 166 29.50 30.48 6.30
C ASP A 166 29.56 32.01 6.37
N ALA A 167 28.42 32.68 6.20
CA ALA A 167 28.32 34.14 6.33
C ALA A 167 28.62 34.59 7.78
N THR A 168 28.15 33.86 8.78
CA THR A 168 28.41 34.14 10.20
C THR A 168 29.89 33.95 10.54
N ALA A 169 30.51 32.86 10.06
CA ALA A 169 31.94 32.58 10.22
C ALA A 169 32.82 33.63 9.53
N ALA A 170 32.43 34.10 8.34
CA ALA A 170 33.13 35.17 7.64
C ALA A 170 33.00 36.52 8.36
N HIS A 171 31.89 36.77 9.06
CA HIS A 171 31.69 37.97 9.85
C HIS A 171 32.53 37.97 11.14
N SER A 172 32.61 36.82 11.84
CA SER A 172 33.41 36.67 13.05
C SER A 172 34.92 36.67 12.78
N ALA A 173 35.37 36.22 11.61
CA ALA A 173 36.78 36.29 11.21
C ALA A 173 37.24 37.71 10.80
N ARG A 174 36.31 38.66 10.62
CA ARG A 174 36.59 40.06 10.25
C ARG A 174 36.49 41.03 11.44
N ALA A 175 35.98 40.57 12.59
CA ALA A 175 35.89 41.32 13.84
C ALA A 175 37.13 41.05 14.71
#